data_AF-A0A962MIT0-F1
#
_entry.id   AF-A0A962MIT0-F1
#
_cell.length_a   1.000
_cell.length_b   1.000
_cell.length_c   1.000
_cell.angle_alpha   90.00
_cell.angle_beta   90.00
_cell.angle_gamma   90.00
#
_symmetry.space_group_name_H-M   'P 1'
#
loop_
_entity.id
_entity.type
_entity.pdbx_description
1 polymer ?
#
loop_
_entity_poly.entity_id
_entity_poly.type
_entity_poly.pdbx_seq_one_letter_code
_entity_poly.pdbx_strand_id
1 'polypeptide(L)'
;MTQNDIVQKLWNLCDVLRDDGINYSDYVTELVLLLFIKMVHENTESGSLDRHALPEGCRWSDINGKSGLNLLNDYKRILLALSTGKDADGNSIHEDPLNSTIYTDSQTRLREPRHLEQMVKTLDQIDWFSAQQDGLGDLYEGLLEKNANETKSGAGQYFTPRALINSMVRCIQPQAGETVQDPAAGTAGFLIAADRYIKDQTDDLFDLDAKQQAFQKNKAFIGIELVPGTR
;
A
#
# COMPACT_ATOMS: atom_id res chain seq x y z
N MET A 1 -7.27 -19.26 -3.81
CA MET A 1 -7.49 -18.73 -2.44
C MET A 1 -8.31 -17.48 -2.65
N THR A 2 -9.48 -17.32 -2.01
CA THR A 2 -10.28 -16.11 -2.26
C THR A 2 -9.59 -14.91 -1.63
N GLN A 3 -9.82 -13.70 -2.14
CA GLN A 3 -9.29 -12.46 -1.57
C GLN A 3 -9.53 -12.35 -0.05
N ASN A 4 -10.71 -12.77 0.42
CA ASN A 4 -11.06 -12.79 1.84
C ASN A 4 -10.15 -13.75 2.64
N ASP A 5 -9.78 -14.91 2.07
CA ASP A 5 -8.87 -15.86 2.73
C ASP A 5 -7.47 -15.26 2.91
N ILE A 6 -6.98 -14.46 1.94
CA ILE A 6 -5.67 -13.80 2.04
C ILE A 6 -5.72 -12.71 3.12
N VAL A 7 -6.77 -11.88 3.12
CA VAL A 7 -7.00 -10.87 4.17
C VAL A 7 -7.07 -11.53 5.55
N GLN A 8 -7.76 -12.66 5.69
CA GLN A 8 -7.81 -13.42 6.94
C GLN A 8 -6.43 -13.98 7.32
N LYS A 9 -5.68 -14.54 6.37
CA LYS A 9 -4.32 -15.07 6.63
C LYS A 9 -3.38 -13.97 7.13
N LEU A 10 -3.39 -12.82 6.46
CA LEU A 10 -2.60 -11.65 6.85
C LEU A 10 -3.08 -11.06 8.18
N TRP A 11 -4.38 -11.07 8.45
CA TRP A 11 -4.92 -10.59 9.72
C TRP A 11 -4.56 -11.52 10.90
N ASN A 12 -4.67 -12.83 10.73
CA ASN A 12 -4.35 -13.81 11.78
C ASN A 12 -2.87 -13.73 12.21
N LEU A 13 -1.98 -13.31 11.31
CA LEU A 13 -0.60 -13.06 11.66
C LEU A 13 -0.45 -11.86 12.61
N CYS A 14 -1.31 -10.85 12.51
CA CYS A 14 -1.34 -9.73 13.46
C CYS A 14 -1.61 -10.22 14.89
N ASP A 15 -2.53 -11.17 15.05
CA ASP A 15 -2.92 -11.67 16.37
C ASP A 15 -1.75 -12.37 17.07
N VAL A 16 -0.91 -13.10 16.31
CA VAL A 16 0.31 -13.72 16.84
C VAL A 16 1.33 -12.68 17.33
N LEU A 17 1.42 -11.53 16.65
CA LEU A 17 2.36 -10.46 16.98
C LEU A 17 1.86 -9.57 18.11
N ARG A 18 0.55 -9.52 18.34
CA ARG A 18 -0.09 -8.78 19.42
C ARG A 18 0.32 -9.28 20.80
N ASP A 19 0.46 -10.59 20.95
CA ASP A 19 0.84 -11.21 22.23
C ASP A 19 2.24 -10.79 22.70
N ASP A 20 3.07 -10.26 21.79
CA ASP A 20 4.41 -9.76 22.05
C ASP A 20 4.49 -8.21 22.14
N GLY A 21 3.34 -7.53 22.23
CA GLY A 21 3.26 -6.09 22.52
C GLY A 21 3.27 -5.17 21.30
N ILE A 22 3.15 -5.71 20.08
CA ILE A 22 2.96 -4.92 18.85
C ILE A 22 1.48 -4.55 18.74
N ASN A 23 1.17 -3.26 18.55
CA ASN A 23 -0.21 -2.83 18.33
C ASN A 23 -0.64 -3.04 16.86
N TYR A 24 -1.96 -3.05 16.61
CA TYR A 24 -2.50 -3.29 15.27
C TYR A 24 -2.06 -2.25 14.22
N SER A 25 -1.91 -0.99 14.62
CA SER A 25 -1.53 0.09 13.70
C SER A 25 -0.08 -0.08 13.23
N ASP A 26 0.82 -0.41 14.16
CA ASP A 26 2.21 -0.74 13.86
C ASP A 26 2.28 -1.98 12.96
N TYR A 27 1.53 -3.03 13.26
CA TYR A 27 1.49 -4.23 12.40
C TYR A 27 1.04 -3.93 10.97
N VAL A 28 -0.07 -3.19 10.81
CA VAL A 28 -0.58 -2.85 9.49
C VAL A 28 0.45 -2.00 8.74
N THR A 29 1.08 -1.03 9.41
CA THR A 29 2.16 -0.23 8.80
C THR A 29 3.29 -1.13 8.28
N GLU A 30 3.78 -2.06 9.09
CA GLU A 30 4.83 -3.01 8.68
C GLU A 30 4.42 -3.90 7.52
N LEU A 31 3.19 -4.41 7.58
CA LEU A 31 2.63 -5.26 6.54
C LEU A 31 2.59 -4.50 5.22
N VAL A 32 2.17 -3.24 5.22
CA VAL A 32 2.03 -2.41 4.02
C VAL A 32 3.40 -2.08 3.41
N LEU A 33 4.39 -1.72 4.23
CA LEU A 33 5.74 -1.44 3.77
C LEU A 33 6.38 -2.66 3.09
N LEU A 34 6.24 -3.84 3.70
CA LEU A 34 6.73 -5.10 3.14
C LEU A 34 5.92 -5.53 1.91
N LEU A 35 4.61 -5.37 1.96
CA LEU A 35 3.71 -5.72 0.86
C LEU A 35 4.06 -4.91 -0.39
N PHE A 36 4.36 -3.62 -0.28
CA PHE A 36 4.79 -2.82 -1.43
C PHE A 36 6.06 -3.38 -2.07
N ILE A 37 7.08 -3.73 -1.26
CA ILE A 37 8.31 -4.36 -1.77
C ILE A 37 8.00 -5.68 -2.48
N LYS A 38 7.15 -6.52 -1.88
CA LYS A 38 6.72 -7.78 -2.48
C LYS A 38 5.95 -7.54 -3.78
N MET A 39 5.06 -6.57 -3.84
CA MET A 39 4.24 -6.31 -5.03
C MET A 39 5.06 -5.78 -6.21
N VAL A 40 6.03 -4.92 -5.95
CA VAL A 40 6.97 -4.51 -7.00
C VAL A 40 7.74 -5.72 -7.54
N HIS A 41 8.17 -6.63 -6.66
CA HIS A 41 8.86 -7.84 -7.07
C HIS A 41 7.96 -8.75 -7.93
N GLU A 42 6.76 -9.10 -7.46
CA GLU A 42 5.81 -9.96 -8.20
C GLU A 42 5.43 -9.35 -9.57
N ASN A 43 5.17 -8.05 -9.63
CA ASN A 43 4.86 -7.36 -10.87
C ASN A 43 6.03 -7.29 -11.86
N THR A 44 7.27 -7.30 -11.35
CA THR A 44 8.46 -7.35 -12.20
C THR A 44 8.66 -8.76 -12.75
N GLU A 45 8.52 -9.80 -11.91
CA GLU A 45 8.65 -11.20 -12.32
C GLU A 45 7.54 -11.63 -13.29
N SER A 46 6.33 -11.09 -13.16
CA SER A 46 5.23 -11.35 -14.10
C SER A 46 5.39 -10.65 -15.45
N GLY A 47 6.35 -9.73 -15.58
CA GLY A 47 6.52 -8.88 -16.75
C GLY A 47 5.50 -7.73 -16.87
N SER A 48 4.71 -7.47 -15.83
CA SER A 48 3.80 -6.30 -15.78
C SER A 48 4.54 -4.98 -15.59
N LEU A 49 5.75 -5.02 -15.03
CA LEU A 49 6.68 -3.89 -14.96
C LEU A 49 7.90 -4.17 -15.83
N ASP A 50 8.19 -3.26 -16.77
CA ASP A 50 9.35 -3.36 -17.66
C ASP A 50 10.70 -3.33 -16.90
N ARG A 51 10.70 -2.74 -15.71
CA ARG A 51 11.89 -2.62 -14.84
C ARG A 51 11.49 -2.69 -13.37
N HIS A 52 12.42 -3.16 -12.56
CA HIS A 52 12.25 -3.15 -11.11
C HIS A 52 12.22 -1.70 -10.60
N ALA A 53 11.08 -1.26 -10.04
CA ALA A 53 10.91 0.11 -9.55
C ALA A 53 11.74 0.44 -8.30
N LEU A 54 12.13 -0.60 -7.55
CA LEU A 54 13.02 -0.46 -6.39
C LEU A 54 14.50 -0.65 -6.78
N PRO A 55 15.42 0.17 -6.20
CA PRO A 55 16.85 0.06 -6.46
C PRO A 55 17.43 -1.28 -5.97
N GLU A 56 18.60 -1.65 -6.49
CA GLU A 56 19.32 -2.82 -6.01
C GLU A 56 19.67 -2.71 -4.53
N GLY A 57 19.62 -3.82 -3.80
CA GLY A 57 19.82 -3.85 -2.35
C GLY A 57 18.58 -3.47 -1.53
N CYS A 58 17.49 -3.05 -2.19
CA CYS A 58 16.20 -2.69 -1.58
C CYS A 58 15.02 -3.52 -2.12
N ARG A 59 15.27 -4.70 -2.67
CA ARG A 59 14.27 -5.56 -3.32
C ARG A 59 13.83 -6.70 -2.40
N TRP A 60 12.74 -7.37 -2.76
CA TRP A 60 12.23 -8.53 -1.99
C TRP A 60 13.29 -9.64 -1.86
N SER A 61 14.02 -9.90 -2.94
CA SER A 61 15.14 -10.86 -2.97
C SER A 61 16.27 -10.54 -1.99
N ASP A 62 16.38 -9.27 -1.56
CA ASP A 62 17.41 -8.85 -0.61
C ASP A 62 17.03 -9.18 0.85
N ILE A 63 15.79 -9.62 1.12
CA ILE A 63 15.30 -9.94 2.47
C ILE A 63 14.66 -11.33 2.60
N ASN A 64 14.05 -11.89 1.55
CA ASN A 64 13.23 -13.10 1.66
C ASN A 64 13.97 -14.36 2.13
N GLY A 65 15.27 -14.47 1.84
CA GLY A 65 16.12 -15.58 2.28
C GLY A 65 16.90 -15.33 3.58
N LYS A 66 16.72 -14.17 4.24
CA LYS A 66 17.48 -13.78 5.43
C LYS A 66 16.72 -14.10 6.71
N SER A 67 17.44 -14.17 7.82
CA SER A 67 16.88 -14.48 9.14
C SER A 67 17.60 -13.73 10.25
N GLY A 68 16.99 -13.69 11.44
CA GLY A 68 17.60 -13.10 12.63
C GLY A 68 18.01 -11.63 12.47
N LEU A 69 19.05 -11.20 13.19
CA LEU A 69 19.48 -9.81 13.21
C LEU A 69 19.89 -9.26 11.84
N ASN A 70 20.37 -10.12 10.93
CA ASN A 70 20.73 -9.70 9.58
C ASN A 70 19.50 -9.22 8.81
N LEU A 71 18.40 -9.99 8.86
CA LEU A 71 17.13 -9.58 8.26
C LEU A 71 16.63 -8.25 8.84
N LEU A 72 16.64 -8.10 10.16
CA LEU A 72 16.15 -6.88 10.81
C LEU A 72 17.01 -5.65 10.48
N ASN A 73 18.33 -5.79 10.44
CA ASN A 73 19.24 -4.70 10.10
C ASN A 73 19.12 -4.31 8.62
N ASP A 74 19.00 -5.29 7.73
CA ASP A 74 18.79 -5.03 6.30
C ASP A 74 17.46 -4.35 6.05
N TYR A 75 16.38 -4.79 6.70
CA TYR A 75 15.09 -4.13 6.57
C TYR A 75 15.13 -2.67 7.04
N LYS A 76 15.76 -2.38 8.18
CA LYS A 76 15.98 -0.99 8.65
C LYS A 76 16.75 -0.15 7.63
N ARG A 77 17.80 -0.71 7.05
CA ARG A 77 18.61 -0.05 6.01
C ARG A 77 17.78 0.22 4.76
N ILE A 78 16.97 -0.75 4.32
CA ILE A 78 16.11 -0.62 3.15
C ILE A 78 15.07 0.50 3.35
N LEU A 79 14.39 0.53 4.49
CA LEU A 79 13.43 1.61 4.79
C LEU A 79 14.09 2.99 4.72
N LEU A 80 15.26 3.16 5.34
CA LEU A 80 16.01 4.41 5.29
C LEU A 80 16.43 4.77 3.86
N ALA A 81 16.90 3.79 3.09
CA ALA A 81 17.38 3.99 1.74
C ALA A 81 16.26 4.39 0.78
N LEU A 82 15.10 3.74 0.88
CA LEU A 82 13.90 4.06 0.09
C LEU A 82 13.29 5.42 0.48
N SER A 83 13.37 5.78 1.77
CA SER A 83 12.91 7.07 2.27
C SER A 83 13.78 8.22 1.74
N THR A 84 15.11 8.06 1.82
CA THR A 84 16.07 9.14 1.57
C THR A 84 16.63 9.19 0.15
N GLY A 85 16.46 8.13 -0.63
CA GLY A 85 17.11 7.98 -1.92
C GLY A 85 18.61 7.66 -1.83
N LYS A 86 19.14 7.34 -0.64
CA LYS A 86 20.59 7.23 -0.40
C LYS A 86 21.00 5.92 0.26
N ASP A 87 22.21 5.46 -0.06
CA ASP A 87 22.86 4.35 0.65
C ASP A 87 23.51 4.81 1.98
N ALA A 88 24.16 3.86 2.67
CA ALA A 88 24.83 4.11 3.95
C ALA A 88 26.04 5.07 3.83
N ASP A 89 26.64 5.17 2.63
CA ASP A 89 27.77 6.06 2.34
C ASP A 89 27.30 7.45 1.87
N GLY A 90 25.99 7.64 1.70
CA GLY A 90 25.37 8.88 1.28
C GLY A 90 25.26 9.06 -0.24
N ASN A 91 25.57 8.03 -1.02
CA ASN A 91 25.44 8.06 -2.47
C ASN A 91 23.96 7.95 -2.87
N SER A 92 23.57 8.66 -3.93
CA SER A 92 22.22 8.56 -4.49
C SER A 92 22.02 7.18 -5.14
N ILE A 93 20.97 6.47 -4.72
CA ILE A 93 20.58 5.15 -5.26
C ILE A 93 19.25 5.20 -6.03
N HIS A 94 18.41 6.21 -5.77
CA HIS A 94 17.23 6.52 -6.60
C HIS A 94 16.80 7.97 -6.39
N GLU A 95 16.11 8.52 -7.39
CA GLU A 95 15.48 9.85 -7.32
C GLU A 95 13.95 9.77 -7.52
N ASP A 96 13.38 8.56 -7.42
CA ASP A 96 11.95 8.31 -7.62
C ASP A 96 11.12 8.95 -6.47
N PRO A 97 10.30 9.98 -6.76
CA PRO A 97 9.49 10.64 -5.73
C PRO A 97 8.42 9.73 -5.13
N LEU A 98 7.92 8.73 -5.87
CA LEU A 98 6.91 7.80 -5.36
C LEU A 98 7.50 6.95 -4.24
N ASN A 99 8.69 6.39 -4.45
CA ASN A 99 9.40 5.61 -3.43
C ASN A 99 9.66 6.47 -2.18
N SER A 100 10.20 7.68 -2.35
CA SER A 100 10.43 8.57 -1.21
C SER A 100 9.14 8.95 -0.48
N THR A 101 8.02 9.11 -1.19
CA THR A 101 6.71 9.43 -0.59
C THR A 101 6.18 8.25 0.23
N ILE A 102 6.14 7.05 -0.35
CA ILE A 102 5.64 5.83 0.33
C ILE A 102 6.45 5.51 1.59
N TYR A 103 7.76 5.71 1.53
CA TYR A 103 8.68 5.39 2.64
C TYR A 103 9.04 6.62 3.49
N THR A 104 8.36 7.75 3.34
CA THR A 104 8.64 8.98 4.10
C THR A 104 8.59 8.70 5.60
N ASP A 105 9.69 9.01 6.31
CA ASP A 105 9.85 8.79 7.75
C ASP A 105 9.54 7.35 8.22
N SER A 106 9.62 6.37 7.30
CA SER A 106 9.34 4.97 7.62
C SER A 106 10.39 4.40 8.57
N GLN A 107 9.92 3.79 9.66
CA GLN A 107 10.77 3.12 10.64
C GLN A 107 10.06 1.86 11.14
N THR A 108 10.81 0.75 11.18
CA THR A 108 10.24 -0.46 11.75
C THR A 108 10.06 -0.36 13.26
N ARG A 109 8.89 -0.76 13.73
CA ARG A 109 8.52 -0.93 15.14
C ARG A 109 8.83 -2.34 15.64
N LEU A 110 9.12 -3.28 14.74
CA LEU A 110 9.50 -4.65 15.09
C LEU A 110 10.85 -4.68 15.80
N ARG A 111 10.86 -5.22 17.03
CA ARG A 111 12.07 -5.38 17.84
C ARG A 111 12.66 -6.77 17.72
N GLU A 112 11.80 -7.77 17.63
CA GLU A 112 12.17 -9.18 17.59
C GLU A 112 12.32 -9.66 16.14
N PRO A 113 13.51 -10.11 15.71
CA PRO A 113 13.73 -10.54 14.32
C PRO A 113 12.81 -11.67 13.86
N ARG A 114 12.39 -12.54 14.78
CA ARG A 114 11.48 -13.66 14.47
C ARG A 114 10.14 -13.19 13.90
N HIS A 115 9.65 -12.02 14.32
CA HIS A 115 8.38 -11.47 13.86
C HIS A 115 8.46 -11.02 12.42
N LEU A 116 9.51 -10.26 12.10
CA LEU A 116 9.80 -9.84 10.74
C LEU A 116 10.00 -11.05 9.83
N GLU A 117 10.75 -12.06 10.28
CA GLU A 117 10.95 -13.30 9.54
C GLU A 117 9.63 -14.03 9.27
N GLN A 118 8.72 -14.07 10.26
CA GLN A 118 7.41 -14.67 10.11
C GLN A 118 6.53 -13.90 9.11
N MET A 119 6.57 -12.56 9.11
CA MET A 119 5.89 -11.72 8.12
C MET A 119 6.41 -11.96 6.71
N VAL A 120 7.73 -11.94 6.54
CA VAL A 120 8.39 -12.19 5.26
C VAL A 120 8.02 -13.57 4.72
N LYS A 121 8.12 -14.63 5.54
CA LYS A 121 7.73 -15.99 5.16
C LYS A 121 6.26 -16.11 4.81
N THR A 122 5.38 -15.44 5.56
CA THR A 122 3.93 -15.49 5.30
C THR A 122 3.59 -14.84 3.97
N LEU A 123 4.19 -13.69 3.67
CA LEU A 123 4.03 -12.98 2.40
C LEU A 123 4.58 -13.81 1.22
N ASP A 124 5.69 -14.53 1.41
CA ASP A 124 6.29 -15.35 0.35
C ASP A 124 5.45 -16.60 0.02
N GLN A 125 4.63 -17.07 0.96
CA GLN A 125 3.73 -18.22 0.77
C GLN A 125 2.37 -17.86 0.15
N ILE A 126 2.11 -16.58 -0.13
CA ILE A 126 0.87 -16.16 -0.78
C ILE A 126 1.04 -16.28 -2.29
N ASP A 127 0.04 -16.87 -2.95
CA ASP A 127 -0.05 -16.87 -4.41
C ASP A 127 -0.55 -15.50 -4.89
N TRP A 128 0.39 -14.61 -5.19
CA TRP A 128 0.10 -13.24 -5.60
C TRP A 128 -0.39 -13.12 -7.03
N PHE A 129 -0.10 -14.10 -7.90
CA PHE A 129 -0.62 -14.12 -9.26
C PHE A 129 -2.16 -14.22 -9.25
N SER A 130 -2.68 -15.14 -8.45
CA SER A 130 -4.13 -15.26 -8.24
C SER A 130 -4.70 -14.03 -7.53
N ALA A 131 -3.99 -13.49 -6.52
CA ALA A 131 -4.42 -12.30 -5.78
C ALA A 131 -4.49 -11.03 -6.67
N GLN A 132 -3.64 -10.94 -7.69
CA GLN A 132 -3.64 -9.83 -8.65
C GLN A 132 -4.87 -9.85 -9.55
N GLN A 133 -5.27 -11.02 -10.04
CA GLN A 133 -6.51 -11.17 -10.82
C GLN A 133 -7.74 -10.78 -10.00
N ASP A 134 -7.70 -11.03 -8.69
CA ASP A 134 -8.78 -10.72 -7.76
C ASP A 134 -8.77 -9.27 -7.23
N GLY A 135 -7.72 -8.48 -7.53
CA GLY A 135 -7.60 -7.07 -7.13
C GLY A 135 -6.83 -6.82 -5.83
N LEU A 136 -5.52 -6.57 -5.94
CA LEU A 136 -4.65 -6.24 -4.80
C LEU A 136 -5.08 -4.99 -4.01
N GLY A 137 -5.65 -4.00 -4.70
CA GLY A 137 -6.19 -2.81 -4.06
C GLY A 137 -7.32 -3.16 -3.09
N ASP A 138 -8.21 -4.06 -3.50
CA ASP A 138 -9.32 -4.50 -2.67
C ASP A 138 -8.82 -5.33 -1.45
N LEU A 139 -7.70 -6.05 -1.58
CA LEU A 139 -7.06 -6.74 -0.46
C LEU A 139 -6.52 -5.76 0.59
N TYR A 140 -5.82 -4.71 0.14
CA TYR A 140 -5.34 -3.64 1.00
C TYR A 140 -6.49 -2.92 1.71
N GLU A 141 -7.53 -2.62 0.96
CA GLU A 141 -8.78 -2.05 1.46
C GLU A 141 -9.44 -2.91 2.53
N GLY A 142 -9.52 -4.23 2.33
CA GLY A 142 -10.03 -5.16 3.33
C GLY A 142 -9.22 -5.18 4.63
N LEU A 143 -7.89 -5.01 4.55
CA LEU A 143 -7.03 -4.89 5.73
C LEU A 143 -7.29 -3.57 6.48
N LEU A 144 -7.44 -2.46 5.76
CA LEU A 144 -7.78 -1.16 6.35
C LEU A 144 -9.16 -1.17 7.00
N GLU A 145 -10.16 -1.77 6.36
CA GLU A 145 -11.51 -1.90 6.90
C GLU A 145 -11.51 -2.71 8.20
N LYS A 146 -10.79 -3.84 8.23
CA LYS A 146 -10.62 -4.61 9.47
C LYS A 146 -9.95 -3.81 10.57
N ASN A 147 -8.88 -3.08 10.24
CA ASN A 147 -8.17 -2.24 11.21
C ASN A 147 -9.05 -1.10 11.76
N ALA A 148 -9.87 -0.49 10.90
CA ALA A 148 -10.80 0.56 11.25
C ALA A 148 -11.95 0.09 12.14
N ASN A 149 -12.46 -1.13 11.90
CA ASN A 149 -13.53 -1.74 12.70
C ASN A 149 -13.05 -2.22 14.08
N GLU A 150 -11.73 -2.40 14.27
CA GLU A 150 -11.16 -2.76 15.56
C GLU A 150 -11.22 -1.56 16.52
N THR A 151 -12.17 -1.57 17.46
CA THR A 151 -12.50 -0.40 18.29
C THR A 151 -11.34 0.07 19.18
N LYS A 152 -10.38 -0.81 19.47
CA LYS A 152 -9.19 -0.51 20.26
C LYS A 152 -8.05 0.13 19.47
N SER A 153 -8.10 0.10 18.13
CA SER A 153 -7.05 0.68 17.28
C SER A 153 -7.15 2.20 17.17
N GLY A 154 -8.35 2.76 17.35
CA GLY A 154 -8.63 4.18 17.06
C GLY A 154 -8.58 4.55 15.57
N ALA A 155 -8.30 3.59 14.68
CA ALA A 155 -8.11 3.82 13.25
C ALA A 155 -9.40 4.14 12.50
N GLY A 156 -10.56 3.85 13.09
CA GLY A 156 -11.87 4.18 12.52
C GLY A 156 -12.07 5.67 12.20
N GLN A 157 -11.27 6.57 12.80
CA GLN A 157 -11.32 8.00 12.47
C GLN A 157 -10.83 8.34 11.05
N TYR A 158 -10.07 7.44 10.40
CA TYR A 158 -9.51 7.62 9.05
C TYR A 158 -10.26 6.85 7.96
N PHE A 159 -11.33 6.14 8.33
CA PHE A 159 -12.04 5.23 7.44
C PHE A 159 -13.52 5.60 7.34
N THR A 160 -14.07 5.55 6.12
CA THR A 160 -15.50 5.71 5.87
C THR A 160 -16.01 4.46 5.15
N PRO A 161 -17.14 3.86 5.59
CA PRO A 161 -17.68 2.64 4.96
C PRO A 161 -17.87 2.80 3.45
N ARG A 162 -17.37 1.83 2.67
CA ARG A 162 -17.36 1.90 1.20
C ARG A 162 -18.77 1.98 0.60
N ALA A 163 -19.76 1.35 1.24
CA ALA A 163 -21.16 1.46 0.82
C ALA A 163 -21.68 2.91 0.89
N LEU A 164 -21.26 3.68 1.90
CA LEU A 164 -21.63 5.09 2.04
C LEU A 164 -20.93 5.95 0.98
N ILE A 165 -19.60 5.77 0.82
CA ILE A 165 -18.82 6.48 -0.20
C ILE A 165 -19.40 6.26 -1.60
N ASN A 166 -19.61 4.99 -1.97
CA ASN A 166 -20.13 4.64 -3.30
C ASN A 166 -21.53 5.22 -3.53
N SER A 167 -22.37 5.28 -2.49
CA SER A 167 -23.69 5.91 -2.59
C SER A 167 -23.57 7.42 -2.82
N MET A 168 -22.66 8.09 -2.11
CA MET A 168 -22.42 9.52 -2.29
C MET A 168 -21.87 9.84 -3.68
N VAL A 169 -20.88 9.08 -4.16
CA VAL A 169 -20.30 9.26 -5.51
C VAL A 169 -21.37 9.04 -6.59
N ARG A 170 -22.25 8.04 -6.45
CA ARG A 170 -23.36 7.81 -7.40
C ARG A 170 -24.39 8.93 -7.42
N CYS A 171 -24.55 9.67 -6.32
CA CYS A 171 -25.40 10.87 -6.27
C CYS A 171 -24.71 12.09 -6.87
N ILE A 172 -23.40 12.24 -6.64
CA ILE A 172 -22.60 13.37 -7.16
C ILE A 172 -22.36 13.23 -8.66
N GLN A 173 -22.13 12.00 -9.14
CA GLN A 173 -21.86 11.66 -10.54
C GLN A 173 -20.71 12.47 -11.14
N PRO A 174 -19.47 12.37 -10.60
CA PRO A 174 -18.34 13.12 -11.13
C PRO A 174 -18.06 12.73 -12.60
N GLN A 175 -17.64 13.71 -13.40
CA GLN A 175 -17.41 13.57 -14.83
C GLN A 175 -15.91 13.68 -15.17
N ALA A 176 -15.52 13.08 -16.29
CA ALA A 176 -14.16 13.25 -16.82
C ALA A 176 -13.87 14.73 -17.15
N GLY A 177 -12.70 15.21 -16.74
CA GLY A 177 -12.29 16.61 -16.89
C GLY A 177 -12.61 17.49 -15.68
N GLU A 178 -13.35 17.00 -14.69
CA GLU A 178 -13.57 17.69 -13.43
C GLU A 178 -12.43 17.44 -12.44
N THR A 179 -12.22 18.40 -11.54
CA THR A 179 -11.33 18.22 -10.39
C THR A 179 -12.14 17.81 -9.17
N VAL A 180 -11.80 16.66 -8.59
CA VAL A 180 -12.33 16.13 -7.35
C VAL A 180 -11.32 16.36 -6.23
N GLN A 181 -11.76 17.01 -5.16
CA GLN A 181 -10.93 17.27 -3.99
C GLN A 181 -11.53 16.63 -2.75
N ASP A 182 -10.67 15.95 -1.98
CA ASP A 182 -10.98 15.49 -0.62
C ASP A 182 -10.02 16.17 0.38
N PRO A 183 -10.49 17.16 1.17
CA PRO A 183 -9.65 17.90 2.11
C PRO A 183 -9.31 17.13 3.39
N ALA A 184 -9.92 15.96 3.62
CA ALA A 184 -9.67 15.09 4.75
C ALA A 184 -9.64 13.64 4.25
N ALA A 185 -8.69 13.38 3.34
CA ALA A 185 -8.70 12.21 2.47
C ALA A 185 -8.65 10.89 3.24
N GLY A 186 -8.03 10.84 4.42
CA GLY A 186 -7.79 9.58 5.11
C GLY A 186 -7.12 8.59 4.17
N THR A 187 -7.75 7.43 3.99
CA THR A 187 -7.32 6.37 3.05
C THR A 187 -7.62 6.65 1.56
N ALA A 188 -7.94 7.90 1.21
CA ALA A 188 -8.33 8.36 -0.13
C ALA A 188 -9.59 7.70 -0.71
N GLY A 189 -10.49 7.21 0.15
CA GLY A 189 -11.67 6.43 -0.23
C GLY A 189 -12.59 7.09 -1.26
N PHE A 190 -12.88 8.39 -1.09
CA PHE A 190 -13.71 9.13 -2.03
C PHE A 190 -13.02 9.35 -3.38
N LEU A 191 -11.71 9.60 -3.37
CA LEU A 191 -10.93 9.82 -4.59
C LEU A 191 -10.88 8.54 -5.44
N ILE A 192 -10.62 7.40 -4.81
CA ILE A 192 -10.61 6.08 -5.48
C ILE A 192 -12.00 5.75 -6.04
N ALA A 193 -13.06 5.98 -5.28
CA ALA A 193 -14.42 5.72 -5.73
C ALA A 193 -14.84 6.65 -6.88
N ALA A 194 -14.43 7.92 -6.86
CA ALA A 194 -14.68 8.86 -7.94
C ALA A 194 -13.92 8.49 -9.23
N ASP A 195 -12.64 8.09 -9.13
CA ASP A 195 -11.86 7.60 -10.27
C ASP A 195 -12.49 6.37 -10.90
N ARG A 196 -12.87 5.38 -10.07
CA ARG A 196 -13.56 4.17 -10.54
C ARG A 196 -14.88 4.50 -11.22
N TYR A 197 -15.68 5.40 -10.64
CA TYR A 197 -16.94 5.83 -11.27
C TYR A 197 -16.71 6.43 -12.66
N ILE A 198 -15.72 7.32 -12.82
CA ILE A 198 -15.42 7.94 -14.11
C ILE A 198 -14.92 6.89 -15.11
N LYS A 199 -14.03 5.97 -14.69
CA LYS A 199 -13.53 4.88 -15.54
C LYS A 199 -14.65 3.94 -16.02
N ASP A 200 -15.58 3.59 -15.14
CA ASP A 200 -16.74 2.75 -15.48
C ASP A 200 -17.64 3.42 -16.53
N GLN A 201 -17.66 4.75 -16.62
CA GLN A 201 -18.44 5.51 -17.62
C GLN A 201 -17.67 5.83 -18.91
N THR A 202 -16.36 5.53 -18.98
CA THR A 202 -15.49 5.97 -20.08
C THR A 202 -14.65 4.84 -20.67
N ASP A 203 -15.08 3.59 -20.45
CA ASP A 203 -14.35 2.37 -20.80
C ASP A 203 -12.89 2.44 -20.34
N ASP A 204 -12.66 2.55 -19.03
CA ASP A 204 -11.31 2.73 -18.45
C ASP A 204 -10.51 3.88 -19.09
N LEU A 205 -11.21 5.00 -19.34
CA LEU A 205 -10.72 6.22 -19.99
C LEU A 205 -10.42 6.08 -21.50
N PHE A 206 -10.66 4.92 -22.13
CA PHE A 206 -10.42 4.72 -23.57
C PHE A 206 -11.34 5.58 -24.46
N ASP A 207 -12.50 5.99 -23.95
CA ASP A 207 -13.40 6.93 -24.64
C ASP A 207 -12.87 8.38 -24.66
N LEU A 208 -11.86 8.69 -23.84
CA LEU A 208 -11.32 10.04 -23.69
C LEU A 208 -10.13 10.28 -24.61
N ASP A 209 -9.94 11.54 -25.03
CA ASP A 209 -8.73 11.91 -25.78
C ASP A 209 -7.47 11.85 -24.88
N ALA A 210 -6.29 11.82 -25.50
CA ALA A 210 -5.02 11.70 -24.78
C ALA A 210 -4.78 12.82 -23.75
N LYS A 211 -5.29 14.03 -23.99
CA LYS A 211 -5.15 15.17 -23.08
C LYS A 211 -6.07 15.00 -21.86
N GLN A 212 -7.29 14.54 -22.08
CA GLN A 212 -8.25 14.23 -21.02
C GLN A 212 -7.78 13.04 -20.19
N GLN A 213 -7.27 11.97 -20.81
CA GLN A 213 -6.64 10.86 -20.09
C GLN A 213 -5.47 11.33 -19.22
N ALA A 214 -4.60 12.19 -19.77
CA ALA A 214 -3.48 12.75 -19.02
C ALA A 214 -3.95 13.64 -17.85
N PHE A 215 -5.05 14.38 -18.04
CA PHE A 215 -5.66 15.16 -16.96
C PHE A 215 -6.24 14.23 -15.87
N GLN A 216 -7.01 13.21 -16.24
CA GLN A 216 -7.58 12.26 -15.28
C GLN A 216 -6.50 11.57 -14.45
N LYS A 217 -5.41 11.12 -15.09
CA LYS A 217 -4.33 10.39 -14.41
C LYS A 217 -3.49 11.25 -13.48
N ASN A 218 -3.34 12.55 -13.77
CA ASN A 218 -2.33 13.38 -13.10
C ASN A 218 -2.87 14.62 -12.36
N LYS A 219 -4.12 15.02 -12.60
CA LYS A 219 -4.65 16.32 -12.14
C LYS A 219 -6.08 16.29 -11.61
N ALA A 220 -6.86 15.28 -11.95
CA ALA A 220 -8.28 15.23 -11.58
C ALA A 220 -8.50 15.05 -10.07
N PHE A 221 -7.61 14.34 -9.36
CA PHE A 221 -7.83 13.98 -7.96
C PHE A 221 -6.81 14.65 -7.04
N ILE A 222 -7.31 15.31 -5.99
CA ILE A 222 -6.50 16.02 -5.00
C ILE A 222 -6.93 15.59 -3.60
N GLY A 223 -6.02 14.99 -2.85
CA GLY A 223 -6.22 14.62 -1.46
C GLY A 223 -5.37 15.48 -0.52
N ILE A 224 -5.93 15.84 0.63
CA ILE A 224 -5.19 16.43 1.74
C ILE A 224 -5.38 15.53 2.96
N GLU A 225 -4.28 15.13 3.59
CA GLU A 225 -4.28 14.38 4.84
C GLU A 225 -3.21 14.96 5.77
N LEU A 226 -3.60 15.17 7.02
CA LEU A 226 -2.76 15.81 8.03
C LEU A 226 -1.75 14.82 8.62
N VAL A 227 -2.16 13.56 8.82
CA VAL A 227 -1.39 12.54 9.52
C VAL A 227 -0.45 11.84 8.53
N PRO A 228 0.89 11.96 8.69
CA PRO A 228 1.84 11.43 7.71
C PRO A 228 1.77 9.92 7.50
N GLY A 229 1.35 9.14 8.50
CA GLY A 229 1.19 7.68 8.36
C GLY A 229 -0.09 7.25 7.65
N THR A 230 -1.01 8.19 7.38
CA THR A 230 -2.29 7.94 6.70
C THR A 230 -2.24 8.32 5.22
N ARG A 231 -1.37 9.26 4.84
CA ARG A 231 -1.21 9.78 3.47
C ARG A 231 -0.31 8.93 2.59
#